data_AF-A0A7T5UWY7-F1
#
_entry.id   AF-A0A7T5UWY7-F1
#
_cell.length_a   1.000
_cell.length_b   1.000
_cell.length_c   1.000
_cell.angle_alpha   90.00
_cell.angle_beta   90.00
_cell.angle_gamma   90.00
#
_symmetry.space_group_name_H-M   'P 1'
#
loop_
_entity.id
_entity.type
_entity.pdbx_description
1 polymer ?
#
loop_
_entity_poly.entity_id
_entity_poly.type
_entity_poly.pdbx_seq_one_letter_code
_entity_poly.pdbx_strand_id
1 'polypeptide(L)' 'MQKIATRVFIYSSIAFGILGIFMVLTGTDPDDSSTGLKLVVTRLFLTSIFIILPSFALSVASKYLNGKS' A
#
# COMPACT_ATOMS: atom_id res chain seq x y z
N MET A 1 -10.70 -11.49 12.10
CA MET A 1 -9.35 -11.24 11.54
C MET A 1 -9.42 -10.88 10.05
N GLN A 2 -9.97 -11.74 9.18
CA GLN A 2 -10.04 -11.50 7.74
C GLN A 2 -10.67 -10.15 7.33
N LYS A 3 -11.88 -9.83 7.85
CA LYS A 3 -12.59 -8.58 7.48
C LYS A 3 -11.79 -7.31 7.78
N ILE A 4 -10.93 -7.33 8.80
CA ILE A 4 -10.07 -6.19 9.17
C ILE A 4 -8.92 -6.10 8.18
N ALA A 5 -8.23 -7.20 7.89
CA ALA A 5 -7.15 -7.24 6.92
C ALA A 5 -7.60 -6.81 5.52
N THR A 6 -8.81 -7.23 5.10
CA THR A 6 -9.39 -6.79 3.82
C THR A 6 -9.68 -5.29 3.81
N ARG A 7 -10.18 -4.72 4.92
CA ARG A 7 -10.40 -3.26 5.01
C ARG A 7 -9.09 -2.48 4.96
N VAL A 8 -8.07 -2.91 5.69
CA VAL A 8 -6.73 -2.29 5.67
C VAL A 8 -6.14 -2.36 4.25
N PHE A 9 -6.23 -3.52 3.59
CA PHE A 9 -5.81 -3.69 2.21
C PHE A 9 -6.50 -2.69 1.26
N ILE A 10 -7.82 -2.51 1.39
CA ILE A 10 -8.59 -1.57 0.54
C ILE A 10 -8.12 -0.13 0.77
N TYR A 11 -8.05 0.32 2.03
CA TYR A 11 -7.63 1.69 2.33
C TYR A 11 -6.20 1.97 1.88
N SER A 12 -5.28 1.03 2.10
CA SER A 12 -3.89 1.17 1.62
C SER A 12 -3.79 1.16 0.10
N SER A 13 -4.61 0.36 -0.59
CA SER A 13 -4.64 0.33 -2.06
C SER A 13 -5.17 1.63 -2.65
N ILE A 14 -6.20 2.23 -2.03
CA ILE A 14 -6.72 3.54 -2.43
C ILE A 14 -5.66 4.62 -2.21
N ALA A 15 -4.99 4.62 -1.04
CA ALA A 15 -3.91 5.57 -0.76
C ALA A 15 -2.73 5.43 -1.73
N PHE A 16 -2.32 4.19 -2.05
CA PHE A 16 -1.30 3.92 -3.06
C PHE A 16 -1.70 4.45 -4.44
N GLY A 17 -2.95 4.26 -4.85
CA GLY A 17 -3.46 4.79 -6.10
C GLY A 17 -3.43 6.33 -6.16
N ILE A 18 -3.88 6.99 -5.10
CA ILE A 18 -3.85 8.47 -5.00
C ILE A 18 -2.41 8.99 -5.04
N LEU A 19 -1.51 8.38 -4.26
CA LEU A 19 -0.10 8.77 -4.24
C LEU A 19 0.60 8.51 -5.57
N GLY A 20 0.28 7.40 -6.24
CA GLY A 20 0.81 7.07 -7.56
C GLY A 20 0.37 8.08 -8.63
N ILE A 21 -0.92 8.42 -8.68
CA ILE A 21 -1.44 9.47 -9.57
C ILE A 21 -0.75 10.81 -9.27
N PHE A 22 -0.59 11.15 -7.99
CA PHE A 22 0.10 12.38 -7.58
C PHE A 22 1.57 12.40 -8.03
N MET A 23 2.30 11.28 -7.94
CA MET A 23 3.67 11.19 -8.44
C MET A 23 3.76 11.38 -9.96
N VAL A 24 2.83 10.78 -10.71
CA VAL A 24 2.77 10.94 -12.18
C VAL A 24 2.49 12.39 -12.55
N LEU A 25 1.54 13.05 -11.88
CA LEU A 25 1.20 14.45 -12.16
C LEU A 25 2.32 15.43 -11.78
N THR A 26 3.11 15.11 -10.77
CA THR A 26 4.21 16.00 -10.30
C THR A 26 5.55 15.74 -10.97
N GLY A 27 5.64 14.76 -11.89
CA GLY A 27 6.90 14.35 -12.49
C GLY A 27 7.92 13.95 -11.41
N THR A 28 7.46 13.18 -10.42
CA THR A 28 8.34 12.69 -9.35
C THR A 28 8.87 11.33 -9.77
N ASP A 29 10.08 11.32 -10.32
CA ASP A 29 10.79 10.08 -10.61
C ASP A 29 11.35 9.49 -9.30
N PRO A 30 11.11 8.20 -9.02
CA PRO A 30 11.56 7.55 -7.79
C PRO A 30 13.09 7.34 -7.74
N ASP A 31 13.77 7.41 -8.90
CA ASP A 31 15.24 7.27 -9.04
C ASP A 31 15.98 8.62 -9.04
N ASP A 32 15.25 9.74 -9.04
CA ASP A 32 15.89 11.05 -8.98
C ASP A 32 16.35 11.36 -7.55
N SER A 33 17.39 12.18 -7.42
CA SER A 33 17.97 12.63 -6.14
C SER A 33 16.99 13.59 -5.44
N SER A 34 15.85 13.05 -5.02
CA SER A 34 14.71 13.81 -4.55
C SER A 34 14.99 14.37 -3.15
N THR A 35 14.88 15.69 -3.02
CA THR A 35 15.05 16.40 -1.75
C THR A 35 13.71 16.95 -1.27
N GLY A 36 13.45 16.88 0.04
CA GLY A 36 12.24 17.48 0.65
C GLY A 36 10.96 16.66 0.43
N LEU A 37 9.89 17.31 -0.03
CA LEU A 37 8.54 16.71 -0.13
C LEU A 37 8.49 15.53 -1.11
N LYS A 38 9.23 15.58 -2.22
CA LYS A 38 9.31 14.47 -3.19
C LYS A 38 9.81 13.18 -2.53
N LEU A 39 10.87 13.26 -1.70
CA LEU A 39 11.41 12.12 -0.97
C LEU A 39 10.38 11.49 -0.01
N VAL A 40 9.63 12.34 0.69
CA VAL A 40 8.59 11.89 1.63
C VAL A 40 7.49 11.17 0.87
N VAL A 41 7.00 11.73 -0.24
CA VAL A 41 5.96 11.11 -1.09
C VAL A 41 6.43 9.77 -1.65
N THR A 42 7.64 9.69 -2.20
CA THR A 42 8.23 8.43 -2.71
C THR A 42 8.33 7.38 -1.62
N ARG A 43 8.79 7.74 -0.41
CA ARG A 43 8.86 6.82 0.73
C ARG A 43 7.48 6.39 1.20
N LEU A 44 6.50 7.29 1.24
CA LEU A 44 5.11 6.96 1.61
C LEU A 44 4.50 5.96 0.62
N PHE A 45 4.73 6.19 -0.68
CA PHE A 45 4.30 5.32 -1.76
C PHE A 45 4.90 3.91 -1.60
N LEU A 46 6.23 3.80 -1.44
CA LEU A 46 6.91 2.52 -1.20
C LEU A 46 6.42 1.83 0.08
N THR A 47 6.24 2.58 1.18
CA THR A 47 5.76 2.03 2.46
C THR A 47 4.36 1.45 2.32
N SER A 48 3.49 2.07 1.52
CA SER A 48 2.14 1.54 1.31
C SER A 48 2.14 0.16 0.64
N ILE A 49 3.13 -0.14 -0.22
CA ILE A 49 3.31 -1.48 -0.80
C ILE A 49 3.57 -2.52 0.30
N PHE A 50 4.44 -2.18 1.27
CA PHE A 50 4.73 -3.03 2.43
C PHE A 50 3.54 -3.21 3.36
N ILE A 51 2.49 -2.41 3.27
CA ILE A 51 1.25 -2.61 4.04
C ILE A 51 0.26 -3.45 3.22
N ILE A 52 0.14 -3.19 1.92
CA ILE A 52 -0.76 -3.89 1.00
C ILE A 52 -0.43 -5.38 0.93
N LEU A 53 0.84 -5.73 0.72
CA LEU A 53 1.28 -7.12 0.54
C LEU A 53 0.97 -8.02 1.76
N PRO A 54 1.40 -7.70 2.99
CA PRO A 54 1.05 -8.50 4.17
C PRO A 54 -0.44 -8.45 4.52
N SER A 55 -1.14 -7.32 4.28
CA SER A 55 -2.59 -7.26 4.50
C SER A 55 -3.35 -8.21 3.55
N PHE A 56 -2.90 -8.29 2.30
CA PHE A 56 -3.43 -9.25 1.33
C PHE A 56 -3.14 -10.69 1.75
N ALA A 57 -1.88 -10.99 2.09
CA ALA A 57 -1.48 -12.32 2.55
C ALA A 57 -2.29 -12.76 3.79
N LEU A 58 -2.48 -11.88 4.76
CA LEU A 58 -3.24 -12.17 5.98
C LEU A 58 -4.74 -12.35 5.71
N SER A 59 -5.30 -11.59 4.75
CA SER A 59 -6.68 -11.75 4.29
C SER A 59 -6.90 -13.13 3.65
N VAL A 60 -5.94 -13.61 2.85
CA VAL A 60 -5.98 -14.95 2.24
C VAL A 60 -5.78 -16.04 3.30
N ALA A 61 -4.75 -15.93 4.14
CA ALA A 61 -4.44 -16.91 5.19
C ALA A 61 -5.62 -17.06 6.18
N SER A 62 -6.26 -15.96 6.56
CA SER A 62 -7.43 -15.99 7.43
C SER A 62 -8.61 -16.76 6.81
N LYS A 63 -8.74 -16.78 5.47
CA LYS A 63 -9.78 -17.54 4.77
C LYS A 63 -9.55 -19.05 4.87
N TYR A 64 -8.29 -19.48 4.81
CA TYR A 64 -7.91 -20.89 4.97
C TYR A 64 -7.97 -21.35 6.43
N LEU A 65 -7.64 -20.48 7.39
CA LEU A 65 -7.73 -20.79 8.82
C LEU A 65 -9.18 -20.86 9.33
N ASN A 66 -10.08 -20.04 8.78
CA ASN A 66 -11.49 -19.98 9.20
C ASN A 66 -12.40 -21.02 8.51
N GLY A 67 -11.88 -21.76 7.52
CA GLY A 67 -12.58 -22.86 6.85
C GLY A 67 -12.36 -24.24 7.49
N LYS A 68 -11.74 -24.29 8.69
CA LYS A 68 -11.35 -25.52 9.39
C LYS A 68 -12.04 -25.65 10.75
N SER A 69 -13.35 -25.42 10.78
CA SER A 69 -14.26 -25.83 11.85
C SER A 69 -15.46 -26.55 11.27
#